data_AF-A0A090V5U0-F1
#
_entry.id   AF-A0A090V5U0-F1
#
_cell.length_a   1.000
_cell.length_b   1.000
_cell.length_c   1.000
_cell.angle_alpha   90.00
_cell.angle_beta   90.00
_cell.angle_gamma   90.00
#
_symmetry.space_group_name_H-M   'P 1'
#
loop_
_entity.id
_entity.type
_entity.pdbx_description
1 polymer ?
#
loop_
_entity_poly.entity_id
_entity_poly.type
_entity_poly.pdbx_seq_one_letter_code
_entity_poly.pdbx_strand_id
1 'polypeptide(L)'
;MKLNTCAVIFLAFLLPTKVWAELSQGSENDICYKQSNDDYHRAHDCLTHKKNDIFAQYKKIVDDVNNRILKNYDGPVFKSEDPDLTVGTVYSKYFLESQKDWEKYREKICLGVASEIGEDTYDYQPGIDQCEINLTKRHIDEIKMMDIPTVP
;
A
#
# COMPACT_ATOMS: atom_id res chain seq x y z
N MET A 1 29.23 -44.41 -21.80
CA MET A 1 28.89 -43.86 -20.47
C MET A 1 29.31 -42.39 -20.44
N LYS A 2 28.40 -41.48 -20.81
CA LYS A 2 28.60 -40.02 -20.68
C LYS A 2 27.25 -39.43 -20.31
N LEU A 3 26.95 -39.50 -19.01
CA LEU A 3 25.84 -38.78 -18.42
C LEU A 3 26.44 -37.75 -17.47
N ASN A 4 25.83 -36.57 -17.46
CA ASN A 4 25.78 -35.65 -16.32
C ASN A 4 26.93 -34.65 -16.17
N THR A 5 26.87 -33.53 -16.91
CA THR A 5 27.39 -32.26 -16.34
C THR A 5 26.73 -30.98 -16.88
N CYS A 6 25.73 -31.04 -17.77
CA CYS A 6 25.13 -29.82 -18.36
C CYS A 6 23.70 -29.50 -17.88
N ALA A 7 23.08 -30.32 -17.03
CA ALA A 7 21.67 -30.15 -16.66
C ALA A 7 21.41 -29.31 -15.38
N VAL A 8 22.45 -28.86 -14.67
CA VAL A 8 22.28 -28.21 -13.35
C VAL A 8 22.15 -26.68 -13.43
N ILE A 9 22.49 -26.05 -14.56
CA ILE A 9 22.49 -24.57 -14.66
C ILE A 9 21.10 -23.99 -15.05
N PHE A 10 20.22 -24.78 -15.67
CA PHE A 10 18.91 -24.29 -16.14
C PHE A 10 17.81 -24.26 -15.07
N LEU A 11 17.97 -24.95 -13.94
CA LEU A 11 16.96 -25.00 -12.87
C LEU A 11 17.01 -23.83 -11.89
N ALA A 12 18.08 -23.03 -11.87
CA ALA A 12 18.21 -21.88 -10.98
C ALA A 12 17.36 -20.66 -11.41
N PHE A 13 16.89 -20.61 -12.67
CA PHE A 13 16.08 -19.51 -13.20
C PHE A 13 14.56 -19.69 -13.00
N LEU A 14 14.12 -20.81 -12.41
CA LEU A 14 12.70 -21.10 -12.17
C LEU A 14 12.24 -20.80 -10.74
N LEU A 15 13.14 -20.33 -9.87
CA LEU A 15 12.75 -19.86 -8.56
C LEU A 15 12.34 -18.39 -8.68
N PRO A 16 11.10 -18.01 -8.34
CA PRO A 16 10.76 -16.60 -8.21
C PRO A 16 11.63 -16.03 -7.10
N THR A 17 12.71 -15.34 -7.47
CA THR A 17 13.42 -14.47 -6.54
C THR A 17 12.42 -13.37 -6.21
N LYS A 18 11.68 -13.55 -5.12
CA LYS A 18 10.97 -12.44 -4.49
C LYS A 18 12.05 -11.50 -3.98
N VAL A 19 12.53 -10.63 -4.87
CA VAL A 19 13.28 -9.45 -4.47
C VAL A 19 12.29 -8.63 -3.68
N TRP A 20 12.37 -8.76 -2.35
CA TRP A 20 11.63 -7.90 -1.46
C TRP A 20 12.24 -6.52 -1.62
N ALA A 21 11.59 -5.65 -2.39
CA ALA A 21 11.97 -4.25 -2.42
C ALA A 21 11.84 -3.69 -1.00
N GLU A 22 12.91 -3.09 -0.50
CA GLU A 22 12.92 -2.34 0.75
C GLU A 22 11.80 -1.31 0.74
N LEU A 23 11.22 -1.03 1.91
CA LEU A 23 10.08 -0.12 1.98
C LEU A 23 10.46 1.30 1.52
N SER A 24 11.65 1.78 1.86
CA SER A 24 12.19 3.10 1.47
C SER A 24 12.71 3.18 0.03
N GLN A 25 12.76 2.07 -0.72
CA GLN A 25 13.24 2.05 -2.11
C GLN A 25 12.09 1.87 -3.10
N GLY A 26 12.15 2.55 -4.24
CA GLY A 26 11.15 2.37 -5.29
C GLY A 26 11.38 3.28 -6.49
N SER A 27 10.69 2.96 -7.57
CA SER A 27 10.85 3.65 -8.85
C SER A 27 10.41 5.11 -8.83
N GLU A 28 9.55 5.52 -7.90
CA GLU A 28 9.08 6.91 -7.83
C GLU A 28 10.22 7.87 -7.51
N ASN A 29 11.11 7.48 -6.60
CA ASN A 29 12.31 8.24 -6.26
C ASN A 29 13.20 8.42 -7.51
N ASP A 30 13.58 7.33 -8.18
CA ASP A 30 14.39 7.36 -9.41
C ASP A 30 13.77 8.24 -10.50
N ILE A 31 12.45 8.13 -10.70
CA ILE A 31 11.70 8.92 -11.68
C ILE A 31 11.77 10.41 -11.33
N CYS A 32 11.58 10.78 -10.06
CA CYS A 32 11.56 12.17 -9.63
C CYS A 32 12.94 12.84 -9.77
N TYR A 33 14.02 12.15 -9.40
CA TYR A 33 15.38 12.66 -9.58
C TYR A 33 15.72 12.86 -11.06
N LYS A 34 15.40 11.85 -11.89
CA LYS A 34 15.61 11.94 -13.35
C LYS A 34 14.81 13.08 -14.00
N GLN A 35 13.56 13.30 -13.58
CA GLN A 35 12.71 14.38 -14.11
C GLN A 35 13.15 15.76 -13.66
N SER A 36 13.84 15.84 -12.52
CA SER A 36 14.29 17.09 -11.92
C SER A 36 15.68 17.52 -12.38
N ASN A 37 16.30 16.81 -13.32
CA ASN A 37 17.71 16.97 -13.70
C ASN A 37 18.63 16.94 -12.47
N ASP A 38 18.37 16.02 -11.54
CA ASP A 38 19.09 15.86 -10.27
C ASP A 38 19.06 17.10 -9.35
N ASP A 39 18.15 18.05 -9.61
CA ASP A 39 17.82 19.10 -8.64
C ASP A 39 17.09 18.45 -7.46
N TYR A 40 17.82 18.38 -6.36
CA TYR A 40 17.41 17.74 -5.13
C TYR A 40 16.06 18.27 -4.60
N HIS A 41 15.87 19.59 -4.53
CA HIS A 41 14.64 20.16 -4.00
C HIS A 41 13.43 19.82 -4.88
N ARG A 42 13.59 19.93 -6.21
CA ARG A 42 12.52 19.57 -7.15
C ARG A 42 12.21 18.08 -7.14
N ALA A 43 13.21 17.23 -6.96
CA ALA A 43 13.02 15.79 -6.83
C ALA A 43 12.20 15.43 -5.59
N HIS A 44 12.47 16.10 -4.45
CA HIS A 44 11.70 15.92 -3.22
C HIS A 44 10.25 16.38 -3.37
N ASP A 45 10.04 17.57 -3.93
CA ASP A 45 8.68 18.09 -4.17
C ASP A 45 7.88 17.15 -5.08
N CYS A 46 8.51 16.60 -6.12
CA CYS A 46 7.93 15.58 -6.98
C CYS A 46 7.53 14.32 -6.19
N LEU A 47 8.40 13.83 -5.31
CA LEU A 47 8.15 12.61 -4.55
C LEU A 47 7.02 12.80 -3.53
N THR A 48 7.03 13.94 -2.82
CA THR A 48 5.94 14.34 -1.91
C THR A 48 4.61 14.47 -2.67
N HIS A 49 4.61 15.02 -3.89
CA HIS A 49 3.41 15.08 -4.71
C HIS A 49 2.88 13.68 -5.06
N LYS A 50 3.76 12.76 -5.49
CA LYS A 50 3.39 11.36 -5.77
C LYS A 50 2.82 10.64 -4.55
N LYS A 51 3.39 10.88 -3.36
CA LYS A 51 2.89 10.36 -2.08
C LYS A 51 1.46 10.85 -1.80
N ASN A 52 1.22 12.14 -1.97
CA ASN A 52 -0.10 12.73 -1.76
C ASN A 52 -1.11 12.19 -2.77
N ASP A 53 -0.72 12.04 -4.04
CA ASP A 53 -1.57 11.51 -5.10
C ASP A 53 -2.02 10.08 -4.83
N ILE A 54 -1.08 9.18 -4.48
CA ILE A 54 -1.43 7.78 -4.20
C ILE A 54 -2.28 7.67 -2.92
N PHE A 55 -2.03 8.52 -1.92
CA PHE A 55 -2.86 8.57 -0.72
C PHE A 55 -4.29 9.06 -1.02
N ALA A 56 -4.44 10.08 -1.86
CA ALA A 56 -5.75 10.54 -2.31
C ALA A 56 -6.50 9.46 -3.11
N GLN A 57 -5.79 8.66 -3.92
CA GLN A 57 -6.37 7.51 -4.61
C GLN A 57 -6.83 6.43 -3.61
N TYR A 58 -6.00 6.11 -2.61
CA TYR A 58 -6.37 5.21 -1.52
C TYR A 58 -7.66 5.65 -0.83
N LYS A 59 -7.78 6.93 -0.45
CA LYS A 59 -9.00 7.46 0.19
C LYS A 59 -10.25 7.27 -0.66
N LYS A 60 -10.16 7.57 -1.96
CA LYS A 60 -11.27 7.33 -2.90
C LYS A 60 -11.66 5.85 -2.98
N ILE A 61 -10.69 4.94 -2.95
CA ILE A 61 -10.93 3.49 -2.97
C ILE A 61 -11.61 3.04 -1.67
N VAL A 62 -11.16 3.54 -0.52
CA VAL A 62 -11.80 3.28 0.78
C VAL A 62 -13.25 3.73 0.78
N ASP A 63 -13.52 4.95 0.33
CA ASP A 63 -14.90 5.49 0.29
C ASP A 63 -15.79 4.65 -0.65
N ASP A 64 -15.28 4.31 -1.83
CA ASP A 64 -16.00 3.45 -2.78
C ASP A 64 -16.30 2.05 -2.22
N VAL A 65 -15.29 1.38 -1.64
CA VAL A 65 -15.45 0.07 -1.00
C VAL A 65 -16.45 0.14 0.15
N ASN A 66 -16.36 1.17 1.00
CA ASN A 66 -17.29 1.37 2.10
C ASN A 66 -18.74 1.54 1.60
N ASN A 67 -18.94 2.32 0.55
CA ASN A 67 -20.25 2.47 -0.09
C ASN A 67 -20.77 1.14 -0.64
N ARG A 68 -19.90 0.33 -1.25
CA ARG A 68 -20.27 -1.02 -1.71
C ARG A 68 -20.60 -1.96 -0.55
N ILE A 69 -19.87 -1.87 0.58
CA ILE A 69 -20.18 -2.66 1.78
C ILE A 69 -21.60 -2.31 2.28
N LEU A 70 -21.90 -1.02 2.45
CA LEU A 70 -23.20 -0.58 2.95
C LEU A 70 -24.36 -1.02 2.04
N LYS A 71 -24.15 -1.03 0.72
CA LYS A 71 -25.18 -1.39 -0.26
C LYS A 71 -25.37 -2.89 -0.46
N ASN A 72 -24.29 -3.68 -0.43
CA ASN A 72 -24.38 -5.14 -0.68
C ASN A 72 -24.76 -5.95 0.55
N TYR A 73 -24.64 -5.38 1.76
CA TYR A 73 -24.86 -6.08 3.02
C TYR A 73 -25.94 -5.39 3.87
N ASP A 74 -27.08 -5.03 3.28
CA ASP A 74 -28.19 -4.32 3.96
C ASP A 74 -29.06 -5.21 4.86
N GLY A 75 -28.80 -6.52 4.90
CA GLY A 75 -29.53 -7.47 5.73
C GLY A 75 -29.35 -7.24 7.24
N PRO A 76 -30.34 -7.66 8.07
CA PRO A 76 -30.31 -7.43 9.51
C PRO A 76 -29.23 -8.28 10.20
N VAL A 77 -28.69 -7.76 11.31
CA VAL A 77 -27.78 -8.54 12.17
C VAL A 77 -28.58 -9.59 12.96
N PHE A 78 -28.15 -10.85 12.88
CA PHE A 78 -28.82 -11.96 13.57
C PHE A 78 -28.88 -11.75 15.08
N LYS A 79 -30.09 -11.83 15.66
CA LYS A 79 -30.37 -11.63 17.09
C LYS A 79 -29.99 -10.24 17.64
N SER A 80 -29.87 -9.22 16.79
CA SER A 80 -29.72 -7.84 17.26
C SER A 80 -30.99 -7.37 17.97
N GLU A 81 -30.83 -6.64 19.07
CA GLU A 81 -31.92 -5.90 19.73
C GLU A 81 -32.22 -4.57 19.02
N ASP A 82 -31.29 -4.08 18.20
CA ASP A 82 -31.46 -2.93 17.33
C ASP A 82 -32.02 -3.39 15.97
N PRO A 83 -33.28 -3.03 15.63
CA PRO A 83 -33.92 -3.44 14.38
C PRO A 83 -33.38 -2.73 13.14
N ASP A 84 -32.69 -1.60 13.31
CA ASP A 84 -32.12 -0.81 12.20
C ASP A 84 -30.66 -1.19 11.91
N LEU A 85 -30.06 -2.06 12.74
CA LEU A 85 -28.68 -2.50 12.57
C LEU A 85 -28.54 -3.54 11.46
N THR A 86 -27.78 -3.19 10.42
CA THR A 86 -27.46 -4.08 9.30
C THR A 86 -26.05 -4.66 9.40
N VAL A 87 -25.82 -5.80 8.75
CA VAL A 87 -24.50 -6.42 8.62
C VAL A 87 -23.51 -5.45 7.98
N GLY A 88 -23.96 -4.67 6.99
CA GLY A 88 -23.19 -3.66 6.29
C GLY A 88 -22.76 -2.51 7.20
N THR A 89 -23.61 -2.06 8.12
CA THR A 89 -23.23 -1.04 9.12
C THR A 89 -22.14 -1.56 10.06
N VAL A 90 -22.25 -2.81 10.52
CA VAL A 90 -21.21 -3.43 11.37
C VAL A 90 -19.90 -3.62 10.59
N TYR A 91 -19.98 -4.11 9.36
CA TYR A 91 -18.81 -4.31 8.51
C TYR A 91 -18.13 -2.97 8.16
N SER A 92 -18.90 -1.98 7.74
CA SER A 92 -18.44 -0.61 7.46
C SER A 92 -17.69 -0.02 8.64
N LYS A 93 -18.23 -0.17 9.87
CA LYS A 93 -17.56 0.30 11.09
C LYS A 93 -16.15 -0.29 11.21
N TYR A 94 -16.02 -1.63 11.18
CA TYR A 94 -14.72 -2.27 11.34
C TYR A 94 -13.76 -1.99 10.18
N PHE A 95 -14.29 -1.92 8.95
CA PHE A 95 -13.50 -1.55 7.78
C PHE A 95 -12.91 -0.14 7.91
N LEU A 96 -13.72 0.85 8.30
CA LEU A 96 -13.26 2.24 8.47
C LEU A 96 -12.33 2.40 9.68
N GLU A 97 -12.58 1.67 10.77
CA GLU A 97 -11.66 1.62 11.92
C GLU A 97 -10.31 1.03 11.53
N SER A 98 -10.28 -0.07 10.76
CA SER A 98 -9.03 -0.68 10.31
C SER A 98 -8.24 0.25 9.38
N GLN A 99 -8.92 1.04 8.53
CA GLN A 99 -8.25 2.04 7.67
C GLN A 99 -7.52 3.11 8.49
N LYS A 100 -8.15 3.61 9.56
CA LYS A 100 -7.55 4.59 10.47
C LYS A 100 -6.32 4.04 11.19
N ASP A 101 -6.39 2.78 11.60
CA ASP A 101 -5.26 2.16 12.29
C ASP A 101 -4.13 1.78 11.32
N TRP A 102 -4.46 1.40 10.09
CA TRP A 102 -3.47 1.22 9.03
C TRP A 102 -2.74 2.53 8.69
N GLU A 103 -3.43 3.67 8.63
CA GLU A 103 -2.80 4.98 8.40
C GLU A 103 -1.75 5.30 9.46
N LYS A 104 -2.08 5.08 10.74
CA LYS A 104 -1.13 5.25 11.86
C LYS A 104 0.04 4.27 11.78
N TYR A 105 -0.24 3.02 11.39
CA TYR A 105 0.80 2.02 11.20
C TYR A 105 1.77 2.46 10.11
N ARG A 106 1.26 2.89 8.95
CA ARG A 106 2.03 3.38 7.80
C ARG A 106 2.97 4.52 8.19
N GLU A 107 2.45 5.53 8.89
CA GLU A 107 3.26 6.66 9.35
C GLU A 107 4.39 6.20 10.28
N LYS A 108 4.06 5.39 11.30
CA LYS A 108 5.04 4.95 12.30
C LYS A 108 6.11 4.04 11.73
N ILE A 109 5.72 3.08 10.88
CA ILE A 109 6.69 2.15 10.30
C ILE A 109 7.62 2.87 9.32
N CYS A 110 7.12 3.85 8.55
CA CYS A 110 7.95 4.60 7.62
C CYS A 110 8.95 5.53 8.30
N LEU A 111 8.60 6.12 9.45
CA LEU A 111 9.57 6.78 10.31
C LEU A 111 10.66 5.80 10.74
N GLY A 112 10.29 4.65 11.31
CA GLY A 112 11.26 3.66 11.78
C GLY A 112 12.16 3.09 10.68
N VAL A 113 11.64 2.87 9.47
CA VAL A 113 12.43 2.45 8.29
C VAL A 113 13.42 3.53 7.89
N ALA A 114 12.98 4.78 7.79
CA ALA A 114 13.86 5.88 7.38
C ALA A 114 14.91 6.20 8.46
N SER A 115 14.66 5.91 9.74
CA SER A 115 15.64 6.12 10.80
C SER A 115 16.90 5.26 10.65
N GLU A 116 16.90 4.21 9.82
CA GLU A 116 18.10 3.40 9.52
C GLU A 116 19.25 4.23 8.93
N ILE A 117 18.92 5.26 8.15
CA ILE A 117 19.92 6.14 7.52
C ILE A 117 20.26 7.37 8.38
N GLY A 118 19.52 7.61 9.47
CA GLY A 118 19.67 8.78 10.35
C GLY A 118 18.69 9.91 10.01
N GLU A 119 18.01 10.46 11.03
CA GLU A 119 16.93 11.45 10.88
C GLU A 119 17.39 12.83 10.40
N ASP A 120 18.68 13.12 10.53
CA ASP A 120 19.33 14.37 10.11
C ASP A 120 19.88 14.31 8.68
N THR A 121 19.78 13.16 8.02
CA THR A 121 20.26 13.01 6.64
C THR A 121 19.32 13.65 5.62
N TYR A 122 19.91 14.07 4.50
CA TYR A 122 19.18 14.56 3.34
C TYR A 122 18.12 13.55 2.87
N ASP A 123 18.47 12.27 2.83
CA ASP A 123 17.60 11.21 2.31
C ASP A 123 16.51 10.74 3.29
N TYR A 124 16.45 11.28 4.51
CA TYR A 124 15.46 10.88 5.52
C TYR A 124 14.02 11.08 5.04
N GLN A 125 13.66 12.31 4.61
CA GLN A 125 12.30 12.59 4.16
C GLN A 125 11.93 11.84 2.85
N PRO A 126 12.80 11.72 1.84
CA PRO A 126 12.56 10.85 0.69
C PRO A 126 12.32 9.39 1.06
N GLY A 127 13.09 8.86 2.01
CA GLY A 127 12.92 7.50 2.51
C GLY A 127 11.52 7.29 3.11
N ILE A 128 11.04 8.26 3.90
CA ILE A 128 9.67 8.26 4.44
C ILE A 128 8.65 8.31 3.30
N ASP A 129 8.79 9.26 2.37
CA ASP A 129 7.81 9.47 1.30
C ASP A 129 7.72 8.25 0.36
N GLN A 130 8.85 7.65 0.00
CA GLN A 130 8.89 6.43 -0.81
C GLN A 130 8.29 5.22 -0.06
N CYS A 131 8.56 5.10 1.24
CA CYS A 131 7.92 4.10 2.10
C CYS A 131 6.41 4.24 2.13
N GLU A 132 5.91 5.46 2.32
CA GLU A 132 4.48 5.74 2.34
C GLU A 132 3.83 5.42 0.99
N ILE A 133 4.47 5.75 -0.13
CA ILE A 133 4.00 5.37 -1.48
C ILE A 133 3.86 3.86 -1.59
N ASN A 134 4.91 3.13 -1.22
CA ASN A 134 4.96 1.68 -1.37
C ASN A 134 3.92 0.97 -0.52
N LEU A 135 3.78 1.35 0.75
CA LEU A 135 2.76 0.77 1.63
C LEU A 135 1.36 1.11 1.15
N THR A 136 1.13 2.34 0.67
CA THR A 136 -0.19 2.74 0.15
C THR A 136 -0.59 1.90 -1.06
N LYS A 137 0.33 1.66 -2.01
CA LYS A 137 0.05 0.77 -3.16
C LYS A 137 -0.31 -0.66 -2.72
N ARG A 138 0.49 -1.23 -1.81
CA ARG A 138 0.26 -2.60 -1.31
C ARG A 138 -1.10 -2.70 -0.62
N HIS A 139 -1.44 -1.72 0.21
CA HIS A 139 -2.70 -1.73 0.93
C HIS A 139 -3.92 -1.49 0.02
N ILE A 140 -3.78 -0.67 -1.01
CA ILE A 140 -4.79 -0.57 -2.08
C ILE A 140 -5.07 -1.95 -2.68
N ASP A 141 -4.04 -2.76 -2.92
CA ASP A 141 -4.22 -4.11 -3.46
C ASP A 141 -4.85 -5.07 -2.44
N GLU A 142 -4.50 -4.97 -1.16
CA GLU A 142 -5.19 -5.70 -0.08
C GLU A 142 -6.69 -5.37 -0.01
N ILE A 143 -7.05 -4.08 -0.10
CA ILE A 143 -8.44 -3.64 -0.12
C ILE A 143 -9.18 -4.19 -1.34
N LYS A 144 -8.55 -4.21 -2.52
CA LYS A 144 -9.14 -4.81 -3.73
C LYS A 144 -9.38 -6.31 -3.57
N MET A 145 -8.52 -7.01 -2.83
CA MET A 145 -8.68 -8.45 -2.56
C MET A 145 -9.88 -8.77 -1.65
N MET A 146 -10.48 -7.78 -0.99
CA MET A 146 -11.74 -7.98 -0.26
C MET A 146 -12.91 -8.32 -1.19
N ASP A 147 -12.77 -8.06 -2.50
CA ASP A 147 -13.70 -8.46 -3.56
C ASP A 147 -15.17 -8.10 -3.28
N ILE A 148 -15.39 -6.88 -2.75
CA ILE A 148 -16.75 -6.39 -2.50
C ILE A 148 -17.47 -6.16 -3.84
N PRO A 149 -18.62 -6.79 -4.10
CA PRO A 149 -19.30 -6.69 -5.38
C PRO A 149 -19.60 -5.25 -5.80
N THR A 150 -19.45 -4.95 -7.09
CA THR A 150 -19.91 -3.67 -7.65
C THR A 150 -21.43 -3.63 -7.63
N VAL A 151 -22.00 -2.51 -7.21
CA VAL A 151 -23.45 -2.30 -7.22
C VAL A 151 -23.86 -1.66 -8.56
N PRO A 152 -24.94 -2.11 -9.20
CA PRO A 152 -25.50 -1.48 -10.40
C PRO A 152 -25.86 0.00 -10.23
#